data_AF-A0A956IKE3-F1
#
_entry.id   AF-A0A956IKE3-F1
#
_cell.length_a   1.000
_cell.length_b   1.000
_cell.length_c   1.000
_cell.angle_alpha   90.00
_cell.angle_beta   90.00
_cell.angle_gamma   90.00
#
_symmetry.space_group_name_H-M   'P 1'
#
loop_
_entity.id
_entity.type
_entity.pdbx_description
1 polymer ?
#
loop_
_entity_poly.entity_id
_entity_poly.type
_entity_poly.pdbx_seq_one_letter_code
_entity_poly.pdbx_strand_id
1 'polypeptide(L)'
;WDPSLIFVMGGAIVVFMPLFRLVMRRNKPVCDANFGVPTRNDIDAPLVVGAGFFGIGWGLAGYCPGPALTSLGGAAQSAFIFTVAMLAGFALERSYKTLVTRRDQHQQPA
;
A
#
# COMPACT_ATOMS: atom_id res chain seq x y z
N TRP A 1 -14.98 -18.24 -5.42
CA TRP A 1 -14.23 -17.44 -6.40
C TRP A 1 -15.16 -17.15 -7.54
N ASP A 2 -15.49 -15.87 -7.74
CA ASP A 2 -16.44 -15.43 -8.76
C ASP A 2 -15.64 -14.86 -9.94
N PRO A 3 -15.67 -15.50 -11.13
CA PRO A 3 -14.88 -15.08 -12.29
C PRO A 3 -15.16 -13.64 -12.75
N SER A 4 -16.30 -13.08 -12.34
CA SER A 4 -16.67 -11.68 -12.57
C SER A 4 -15.66 -10.68 -11.98
N LEU A 5 -15.04 -11.02 -10.84
CA LEU A 5 -14.04 -10.16 -10.17
C LEU A 5 -12.77 -9.98 -11.01
N ILE A 6 -12.39 -11.01 -11.79
CA ILE A 6 -11.23 -10.93 -12.68
C ILE A 6 -11.51 -10.00 -13.84
N PHE A 7 -12.72 -10.02 -14.40
CA PHE A 7 -13.11 -9.07 -15.44
C PHE A 7 -13.09 -7.63 -14.94
N VAL A 8 -13.55 -7.39 -13.70
CA VAL A 8 -13.51 -6.05 -13.09
C VAL A 8 -12.07 -5.58 -12.84
N MET A 9 -11.24 -6.40 -12.19
CA MET A 9 -9.85 -6.03 -11.92
C MET A 9 -9.03 -5.90 -13.21
N GLY A 10 -9.20 -6.83 -14.15
CA GLY A 10 -8.56 -6.78 -15.46
C GLY A 10 -8.98 -5.55 -16.27
N GLY A 11 -10.27 -5.25 -16.33
CA GLY A 11 -10.78 -4.04 -16.99
C GLY A 11 -10.24 -2.76 -16.37
N ALA A 12 -10.19 -2.68 -15.03
CA ALA A 12 -9.62 -1.55 -14.33
C ALA A 12 -8.13 -1.34 -14.68
N ILE A 13 -7.34 -2.41 -14.73
CA ILE A 13 -5.91 -2.36 -15.11
C ILE A 13 -5.76 -1.92 -16.58
N VAL A 14 -6.57 -2.47 -17.49
CA VAL A 14 -6.53 -2.13 -18.93
C VAL A 14 -6.86 -0.66 -19.18
N VAL A 15 -7.77 -0.05 -18.40
CA VAL A 15 -8.08 1.39 -18.49
C VAL A 15 -7.01 2.23 -17.80
N PHE A 16 -6.55 1.81 -16.62
CA PHE A 16 -5.57 2.55 -15.83
C PHE A 16 -4.20 2.62 -16.51
N MET A 17 -3.71 1.53 -17.10
CA MET A 17 -2.37 1.46 -17.70
C MET A 17 -2.11 2.51 -18.80
N PRO A 18 -2.96 2.66 -19.84
CA PRO A 18 -2.75 3.69 -20.87
C PRO A 18 -2.94 5.10 -20.30
N LEU A 19 -3.87 5.29 -19.37
CA LEU A 19 -4.12 6.59 -18.75
C LEU A 19 -2.93 7.03 -17.89
N PHE A 20 -2.42 6.13 -17.05
CA PHE A 20 -1.23 6.34 -16.24
C PHE A 20 0.00 6.64 -17.11
N ARG A 21 0.20 5.89 -18.19
CA ARG A 21 1.28 6.15 -19.16
C ARG A 21 1.14 7.51 -19.82
N LEU A 22 -0.08 7.93 -20.19
CA LEU A 22 -0.32 9.24 -20.78
C LEU A 22 -0.06 10.37 -19.78
N VAL A 23 -0.45 10.19 -18.52
CA VAL A 23 -0.20 11.15 -17.44
C VAL A 23 1.29 11.26 -17.14
N MET A 24 2.02 10.14 -17.03
CA MET A 24 3.46 10.15 -16.78
C MET A 24 4.31 10.60 -17.98
N ARG A 25 3.72 10.73 -19.17
CA ARG A 25 4.36 11.42 -20.31
C ARG A 25 4.32 12.94 -20.18
N ARG A 26 3.48 13.51 -19.30
CA ARG A 26 3.56 14.93 -18.95
C ARG A 26 4.82 15.12 -18.10
N ASN A 27 5.59 16.17 -18.36
CA ASN A 27 6.74 16.50 -17.50
C ASN A 27 6.34 17.11 -16.15
N LYS A 28 5.09 17.59 -16.02
CA LYS A 28 4.62 18.34 -14.84
C LYS A 28 3.15 18.03 -14.56
N PRO A 29 2.75 17.81 -13.29
CA PRO A 29 1.34 17.76 -12.92
C PRO A 29 0.71 19.16 -13.08
N VAL A 30 -0.62 19.22 -13.21
CA VAL A 30 -1.33 20.49 -13.44
C VAL A 30 -1.28 21.41 -12.22
N CYS A 31 -1.14 20.85 -11.02
CA CYS A 31 -1.20 21.56 -9.75
C CYS A 31 0.12 21.53 -8.95
N ASP A 32 1.23 21.05 -9.54
CA ASP A 32 2.52 20.99 -8.85
C ASP A 32 3.70 21.10 -9.84
N ALA A 33 4.90 21.38 -9.35
CA ALA A 33 6.10 21.57 -10.16
C ALA A 33 6.73 20.27 -10.64
N ASN A 34 6.51 19.16 -9.92
CA ASN A 34 7.10 17.87 -10.24
C ASN A 34 6.19 16.72 -9.82
N PHE A 35 6.31 15.56 -10.48
CA PHE A 35 5.65 14.35 -10.00
C PHE A 35 6.41 13.82 -8.77
N GLY A 36 5.71 13.68 -7.63
CA GLY A 36 6.23 13.03 -6.43
C GLY A 36 6.35 11.52 -6.56
N VAL A 37 7.00 11.03 -7.61
CA VAL A 37 7.22 9.60 -7.84
C VAL A 37 8.42 9.15 -7.00
N PRO A 38 8.33 8.06 -6.24
CA PRO A 38 9.49 7.48 -5.57
C PRO A 38 10.59 7.17 -6.59
N THR A 39 11.76 7.79 -6.45
CA THR A 39 12.95 7.54 -7.29
C THR A 39 13.75 6.31 -6.83
N ARG A 40 13.37 5.75 -5.70
CA ARG A 40 13.92 4.51 -5.14
C ARG A 40 13.32 3.30 -5.85
N ASN A 41 14.19 2.55 -6.53
CA ASN A 41 13.83 1.33 -7.27
C ASN A 41 14.59 0.11 -6.72
N ASP A 42 15.09 0.23 -5.50
CA ASP A 42 15.73 -0.81 -4.70
C ASP A 42 14.66 -1.78 -4.18
N ILE A 43 14.69 -3.01 -4.69
CA ILE A 43 13.91 -4.12 -4.15
C ILE A 43 14.70 -4.70 -2.98
N ASP A 44 14.50 -4.15 -1.79
CA ASP A 44 15.20 -4.60 -0.59
C ASP A 44 14.55 -5.85 0.03
N ALA A 45 15.35 -6.69 0.70
CA ALA A 45 14.86 -7.89 1.39
C ALA A 45 13.70 -7.61 2.38
N PRO A 46 13.71 -6.53 3.21
CA PRO A 46 12.58 -6.20 4.06
C PRO A 46 11.29 -5.90 3.28
N LEU A 47 11.40 -5.33 2.08
CA LEU A 47 10.25 -5.02 1.22
C LEU A 47 9.61 -6.31 0.69
N VAL A 48 10.42 -7.26 0.21
CA VAL A 48 9.94 -8.55 -0.30
C VAL A 48 9.29 -9.35 0.83
N VAL A 49 9.94 -9.42 1.99
CA VAL A 49 9.43 -10.13 3.16
C VAL A 49 8.12 -9.49 3.64
N GLY A 50 8.08 -8.16 3.75
CA GLY A 50 6.87 -7.42 4.13
C GLY A 50 5.72 -7.62 3.14
N ALA A 51 5.99 -7.52 1.84
CA ALA A 51 5.01 -7.76 0.78
C ALA A 51 4.48 -9.20 0.81
N GLY A 52 5.35 -10.19 1.08
CA GLY A 52 4.97 -11.59 1.24
C GLY A 52 4.03 -11.81 2.44
N PHE A 53 4.40 -11.32 3.63
CA PHE A 53 3.56 -11.44 4.82
C PHE A 53 2.23 -10.70 4.68
N PHE A 54 2.24 -9.49 4.11
CA PHE A 54 1.02 -8.75 3.79
C PHE A 54 0.14 -9.53 2.80
N GLY A 55 0.78 -10.11 1.78
CA GLY A 55 0.17 -10.96 0.76
C GLY A 55 -0.33 -12.32 1.27
N ILE A 56 0.13 -12.79 2.43
CA ILE A 56 -0.44 -13.97 3.09
C ILE A 56 -1.63 -13.54 3.95
N GLY A 57 -1.49 -12.43 4.68
CA GLY A 57 -2.53 -11.89 5.55
C GLY A 57 -3.85 -11.59 4.83
N TRP A 58 -3.81 -10.90 3.69
CA TRP A 58 -5.03 -10.58 2.93
C TRP A 58 -5.73 -11.82 2.30
N GLY A 59 -4.97 -12.89 2.03
CA GLY A 59 -5.43 -14.10 1.34
C GLY A 59 -6.07 -15.06 2.34
N LEU A 60 -5.49 -15.14 3.54
CA LEU A 60 -6.10 -15.83 4.68
C LEU A 60 -7.34 -15.10 5.20
N ALA A 61 -7.32 -13.76 5.24
CA ALA A 61 -8.45 -12.96 5.68
C ALA A 61 -9.60 -12.93 4.65
N GLY A 62 -9.31 -13.17 3.37
CA GLY A 62 -10.29 -13.08 2.28
C GLY A 62 -10.74 -11.65 1.96
N TYR A 63 -10.00 -10.64 2.43
CA TYR A 63 -10.30 -9.21 2.22
C TYR A 63 -9.10 -8.50 1.60
N CYS A 64 -9.36 -7.75 0.53
CA CYS A 64 -8.41 -6.78 0.00
C CYS A 64 -8.43 -5.51 0.89
N PRO A 65 -7.29 -4.81 1.10
CA PRO A 65 -7.22 -3.62 1.94
C PRO A 65 -8.18 -2.50 1.52
N GLY A 66 -8.48 -2.37 0.22
CA GLY A 66 -9.46 -1.40 -0.28
C GLY A 66 -10.89 -1.71 0.17
N PRO A 67 -11.43 -2.90 -0.18
CA PRO A 67 -12.73 -3.36 0.30
C PRO A 67 -12.84 -3.45 1.83
N ALA A 68 -11.76 -3.77 2.54
CA ALA A 68 -11.76 -3.81 3.99
C ALA A 68 -12.14 -2.44 4.58
N LEU A 69 -11.57 -1.37 4.03
CA LEU A 69 -11.84 -0.01 4.50
C LEU A 69 -13.25 0.47 4.12
N THR A 70 -13.75 0.14 2.93
CA THR A 70 -15.11 0.52 2.51
C THR A 70 -16.19 -0.31 3.21
N SER A 71 -15.90 -1.59 3.53
CA SER A 71 -16.84 -2.50 4.20
C SER A 71 -17.04 -2.19 5.69
N LEU A 72 -16.20 -1.32 6.28
CA LEU A 72 -16.46 -0.73 7.59
C LEU A 72 -17.81 -0.01 7.63
N GLY A 73 -18.20 0.65 6.52
CA GLY A 73 -19.53 1.28 6.39
C GLY A 73 -20.68 0.29 6.28
N GLY A 74 -20.41 -0.97 5.92
CA GLY A 74 -21.39 -2.06 5.81
C GLY A 74 -21.49 -2.95 7.04
N ALA A 75 -20.84 -2.62 8.16
CA ALA A 75 -20.87 -3.36 9.43
C ALA A 75 -20.40 -4.83 9.36
N ALA A 76 -19.48 -5.18 8.45
CA ALA A 76 -18.88 -6.51 8.41
C ALA A 76 -17.88 -6.70 9.56
N GLN A 77 -18.25 -7.48 10.59
CA GLN A 77 -17.42 -7.72 11.79
C GLN A 77 -16.03 -8.27 11.45
N SER A 78 -15.92 -9.16 10.46
CA SER A 78 -14.64 -9.70 9.99
C SER A 78 -13.75 -8.64 9.33
N ALA A 79 -14.33 -7.71 8.58
CA ALA A 79 -13.59 -6.61 7.95
C ALA A 79 -13.07 -5.62 9.01
N PHE A 80 -13.83 -5.39 10.07
CA PHE A 80 -13.41 -4.56 11.20
C PHE A 80 -12.19 -5.14 11.91
N ILE A 81 -12.23 -6.44 12.26
CA ILE A 81 -11.11 -7.12 12.93
C ILE A 81 -9.84 -7.08 12.06
N PHE A 82 -9.96 -7.39 10.77
CA PHE A 82 -8.83 -7.32 9.84
C PHE A 82 -8.26 -5.90 9.74
N THR A 83 -9.13 -4.89 9.63
CA THR A 83 -8.69 -3.50 9.49
C THR A 83 -7.98 -3.01 10.76
N VAL A 84 -8.51 -3.32 11.94
CA VAL A 84 -7.86 -2.95 13.22
C VAL A 84 -6.51 -3.64 13.37
N ALA A 85 -6.40 -4.93 13.03
CA ALA A 85 -5.13 -5.65 13.05
C ALA A 85 -4.11 -5.08 12.06
N MET A 86 -4.54 -4.72 10.85
CA MET A 86 -3.70 -4.07 9.83
C MET A 86 -3.20 -2.71 10.33
N LEU A 87 -4.08 -1.89 10.90
CA LEU A 87 -3.73 -0.58 11.46
C LEU A 87 -2.78 -0.70 12.64
N ALA A 88 -2.96 -1.70 13.50
CA ALA A 88 -2.05 -1.99 14.61
C ALA A 88 -0.65 -2.36 14.10
N GLY A 89 -0.56 -3.19 13.05
CA GLY A 89 0.70 -3.53 12.39
C GLY A 89 1.42 -2.30 11.83
N PHE A 90 0.70 -1.42 11.14
CA PHE A 90 1.27 -0.16 10.62
C PHE A 90 1.69 0.80 11.74
N ALA A 91 0.91 0.91 12.81
CA ALA A 91 1.27 1.74 13.95
C ALA A 91 2.53 1.22 14.67
N LEU A 92 2.66 -0.09 14.79
CA LEU A 92 3.83 -0.74 15.38
C LEU A 92 5.09 -0.51 14.53
N GLU A 93 5.01 -0.75 13.22
CA GLU A 93 6.12 -0.51 12.30
C GLU A 93 6.53 0.96 12.28
N ARG A 94 5.54 1.87 12.25
CA ARG A 94 5.78 3.32 12.30
C ARG A 94 6.47 3.72 13.59
N SER A 95 6.05 3.16 14.73
CA SER A 95 6.69 3.41 16.02
C SER A 95 8.11 2.84 16.05
N TYR A 96 8.31 1.63 15.57
CA TYR A 96 9.63 1.00 15.48
C TYR A 96 10.59 1.82 14.61
N LYS A 97 10.17 2.21 13.40
CA LYS A 97 10.96 3.10 12.53
C LYS A 97 11.22 4.45 13.19
N THR A 98 10.23 5.04 13.84
CA THR A 98 10.42 6.33 14.54
C THR A 98 11.45 6.20 15.67
N LEU A 99 11.45 5.09 16.42
CA LEU A 99 12.40 4.84 17.50
C LEU A 99 13.80 4.52 17.00
N VAL A 100 13.91 3.74 15.92
CA VAL A 100 15.19 3.37 15.28
C VAL A 100 15.82 4.57 14.58
N THR A 101 15.06 5.31 13.75
CA THR A 101 15.55 6.51 13.07
C THR A 101 15.96 7.61 14.07
N ARG A 102 15.29 7.72 15.23
CA ARG A 102 15.72 8.63 16.30
C ARG A 102 17.06 8.23 16.94
N ARG A 103 17.40 6.93 17.01
CA ARG A 103 18.72 6.47 17.50
C ARG A 103 19.83 6.81 16.51
N ASP A 104 19.58 6.66 15.22
CA ASP A 104 20.60 6.93 14.19
C ASP A 104 20.98 8.42 14.09
N GLN A 105 20.02 9.34 14.29
CA GLN A 105 20.34 10.77 14.34
C GLN A 105 21.25 11.17 15.53
N HIS A 106 21.23 10.42 16.62
CA HIS A 106 22.05 10.72 17.80
C HIS A 106 23.51 10.27 17.65
N GLN A 107 23.84 9.53 16.57
CA GLN A 107 25.13 8.88 16.36
C GLN A 107 25.88 9.40 15.12
N GLN A 108 25.45 10.54 14.55
CA GLN A 108 26.19 11.26 13.50
C GLN A 108 27.12 12.30 14.16
N PRO A 109 28.41 12.00 14.43
CA PRO A 109 29.36 13.04 14.79
C PRO A 109 29.59 13.97 13.60
N ALA A 110 29.66 15.27 13.88
CA ALA A 110 30.00 16.34 12.94
C ALA A 110 31.43 16.22 12.42
#